data_AF-A0A0P8WW45-F1
#
_entry.id   AF-A0A0P8WW45-F1
#
_cell.length_a   1.000
_cell.length_b   1.000
_cell.length_c   1.000
_cell.angle_alpha   90.00
_cell.angle_beta   90.00
_cell.angle_gamma   90.00
#
_symmetry.space_group_name_H-M   'P 1'
#
loop_
_entity.id
_entity.type
_entity.pdbx_description
1 polymer ?
#
loop_
_entity_poly.entity_id
_entity_poly.type
_entity_poly.pdbx_seq_one_letter_code
_entity_poly.pdbx_strand_id
1 'polypeptide(L)'
;MASNQPTGNIMNDFVQGCRKGVETNLYNQVPNFIMAYVLIQILEITGLMSIIGKILGPIMGLFGLPGEAAAVLVTAFLSIAGAIGATASLVQKGTLVGIQCAILLPMIYCMGQQVQQLGRILAVAQTPKKYYGPCMIIAVINSIIAGFIMRVIVSFL
;
A
#
# COMPACT_ATOMS: atom_id res chain seq x y z
N MET A 1 -30.63 3.64 -1.41
CA MET A 1 -29.69 4.51 -2.16
C MET A 1 -30.27 5.92 -2.17
N ALA A 2 -29.92 6.76 -1.19
CA ALA A 2 -30.35 8.16 -1.22
C ALA A 2 -29.56 8.90 -2.29
N SER A 3 -30.28 9.54 -3.22
CA SER A 3 -29.75 10.36 -4.30
C SER A 3 -29.00 11.57 -3.70
N ASN A 4 -27.68 11.49 -3.62
CA ASN A 4 -26.81 12.60 -3.24
C ASN A 4 -26.68 13.57 -4.43
N GLN A 5 -27.70 14.39 -4.68
CA GLN A 5 -27.51 15.55 -5.53
C GLN A 5 -27.09 16.74 -4.66
N PRO A 6 -26.10 17.54 -5.10
CA PRO A 6 -25.66 18.71 -4.34
C PRO A 6 -26.85 19.64 -4.11
N THR A 7 -27.01 20.08 -2.87
CA THR A 7 -28.14 20.92 -2.44
C THR A 7 -28.04 22.34 -2.96
N GLY A 8 -26.90 22.71 -3.57
CA GLY A 8 -26.61 24.06 -4.07
C GLY A 8 -26.12 25.02 -2.98
N ASN A 9 -26.21 24.63 -1.70
CA ASN A 9 -25.65 25.36 -0.56
C ASN A 9 -24.34 24.70 -0.13
N ILE A 10 -23.24 25.41 -0.39
CA ILE A 10 -21.85 24.97 -0.13
C ILE A 10 -21.65 24.50 1.32
N MET A 11 -22.23 25.17 2.30
CA MET A 11 -22.05 24.80 3.71
C MET A 11 -22.77 23.49 4.06
N ASN A 12 -23.97 23.29 3.51
CA ASN A 12 -24.71 22.05 3.74
C ASN A 12 -24.04 20.86 3.03
N ASP A 13 -23.58 21.06 1.79
CA ASP A 13 -22.88 20.04 1.01
C ASP A 13 -21.53 19.67 1.68
N PHE A 14 -20.82 20.63 2.26
CA PHE A 14 -19.61 20.39 3.06
C PHE A 14 -19.91 19.53 4.30
N VAL A 15 -20.90 19.91 5.12
CA VAL A 15 -21.25 19.17 6.35
C VAL A 15 -21.73 17.75 6.02
N GLN A 16 -22.53 17.59 4.97
CA GLN A 16 -22.96 16.27 4.47
C GLN A 16 -21.75 15.44 4.02
N GLY A 17 -20.82 16.05 3.29
CA GLY A 17 -19.55 15.44 2.89
C GLY A 17 -18.74 14.95 4.09
N CYS A 18 -18.59 15.77 5.14
CA CYS A 18 -17.91 15.39 6.38
C CYS A 18 -18.57 14.20 7.06
N ARG A 19 -19.89 14.21 7.24
CA ARG A 19 -20.64 13.10 7.87
C ARG A 19 -20.46 11.80 7.10
N LYS A 20 -20.61 11.86 5.78
CA LYS A 20 -20.44 10.70 4.90
C LYS A 20 -19.01 10.19 4.90
N GLY A 21 -18.03 11.10 4.97
CA GLY A 21 -16.61 10.75 5.11
C GLY A 21 -16.34 9.98 6.40
N VAL A 22 -16.87 10.45 7.54
CA VAL A 22 -16.75 9.77 8.84
C VAL A 22 -17.40 8.39 8.80
N GLU A 23 -18.63 8.29 8.29
CA GLU A 23 -19.35 7.02 8.15
C GLU A 23 -18.58 6.03 7.26
N THR A 24 -18.13 6.48 6.08
CA THR A 24 -17.35 5.64 5.16
C THR A 24 -16.03 5.20 5.79
N ASN A 25 -15.38 6.06 6.56
CA ASN A 25 -14.13 5.72 7.23
C ASN A 25 -14.35 4.66 8.32
N LEU A 26 -15.25 4.92 9.27
CA LEU A 26 -15.49 4.04 10.41
C LEU A 26 -16.06 2.68 10.01
N TYR A 27 -17.02 2.65 9.08
CA TYR A 27 -17.72 1.41 8.75
C TYR A 27 -17.09 0.62 7.61
N ASN A 28 -16.32 1.26 6.71
CA ASN A 28 -15.70 0.57 5.57
C ASN A 28 -14.17 0.57 5.59
N GLN A 29 -13.50 1.67 5.95
CA GLN A 29 -12.01 1.71 5.96
C GLN A 29 -11.44 0.98 7.17
N VAL A 30 -11.89 1.34 8.38
CA VAL A 30 -11.29 0.88 9.64
C VAL A 30 -11.32 -0.66 9.78
N PRO A 31 -12.44 -1.37 9.53
CA PRO A 31 -12.46 -2.82 9.66
C PRO A 31 -11.51 -3.51 8.68
N ASN A 32 -11.41 -3.00 7.45
CA ASN A 32 -10.51 -3.52 6.43
C ASN A 32 -9.03 -3.29 6.80
N PHE A 33 -8.70 -2.13 7.38
CA PHE A 33 -7.36 -1.85 7.88
C PHE A 33 -6.98 -2.77 9.04
N ILE A 34 -7.90 -3.00 9.97
CA ILE A 34 -7.69 -3.93 11.10
C ILE A 34 -7.47 -5.34 10.57
N MET A 35 -8.31 -5.83 9.64
CA MET A 35 -8.14 -7.16 9.05
C MET A 35 -6.78 -7.31 8.37
N ALA A 36 -6.38 -6.35 7.53
CA ALA A 36 -5.09 -6.38 6.87
C ALA A 36 -3.92 -6.33 7.86
N TYR A 37 -4.03 -5.51 8.91
CA TYR A 37 -3.03 -5.43 9.98
C TYR A 37 -2.88 -6.76 10.72
N VAL A 38 -4.00 -7.41 11.06
CA VAL A 38 -3.99 -8.73 11.71
C VAL A 38 -3.32 -9.77 10.81
N LEU A 39 -3.62 -9.78 9.50
CA LEU A 39 -2.95 -10.68 8.55
C LEU A 39 -1.44 -10.44 8.49
N ILE A 40 -1.02 -9.18 8.42
CA ILE A 40 0.39 -8.79 8.48
C ILE A 40 1.02 -9.32 9.78
N GLN A 41 0.37 -9.12 10.92
CA GLN A 41 0.90 -9.56 12.22
C GLN A 41 1.03 -11.08 12.33
N ILE A 42 0.08 -11.84 11.76
CA ILE A 42 0.17 -13.30 11.67
C ILE A 42 1.40 -13.71 10.85
N LEU A 43 1.61 -13.07 9.70
CA LEU A 43 2.76 -13.33 8.82
C LEU A 43 4.10 -12.96 9.49
N GLU A 44 4.12 -11.94 10.33
CA GLU A 44 5.29 -11.54 11.12
C GLU A 44 5.59 -12.56 12.24
N ILE A 45 4.60 -12.91 13.05
CA ILE A 45 4.77 -13.83 14.19
C ILE A 45 5.15 -15.24 13.71
N THR A 46 4.58 -15.68 12.60
CA THR A 46 4.93 -16.97 11.99
C THR A 46 6.32 -16.99 11.33
N GLY A 47 6.98 -15.83 11.21
CA GLY A 47 8.28 -15.69 10.54
C GLY A 47 8.20 -15.79 9.00
N LEU A 48 7.00 -15.89 8.43
CA LEU A 48 6.80 -16.02 6.99
C LEU A 48 7.31 -14.78 6.23
N MET A 49 7.16 -13.59 6.83
CA MET A 49 7.74 -12.34 6.31
C MET A 49 9.26 -12.44 6.08
N SER A 50 9.99 -13.11 6.99
CA SER A 50 11.44 -13.29 6.88
C SER A 50 11.82 -14.23 5.73
N ILE A 51 11.05 -15.30 5.56
CA ILE A 51 11.24 -16.26 4.46
C ILE A 51 10.98 -15.59 3.11
N ILE A 52 9.87 -14.86 3.00
CA ILE A 52 9.54 -14.11 1.77
C ILE A 52 10.62 -13.05 1.50
N GLY A 53 11.11 -12.38 2.55
CA GLY A 53 12.20 -11.42 2.46
C GLY A 53 13.50 -12.01 1.91
N LYS A 54 13.87 -13.24 2.32
CA LYS A 54 15.04 -13.95 1.80
C LYS A 54 14.89 -14.35 0.33
N ILE A 55 13.70 -14.80 -0.08
CA ILE A 55 13.42 -15.19 -1.47
C ILE A 55 13.43 -13.97 -2.40
N LEU A 56 12.88 -12.84 -1.94
CA LEU A 56 12.83 -11.59 -2.70
C LEU A 56 14.08 -10.73 -2.53
N GLY A 57 15.01 -11.10 -1.65
CA GLY A 57 16.28 -10.41 -1.41
C GLY A 57 17.14 -10.20 -2.67
N PRO A 58 17.28 -11.17 -3.59
CA PRO A 58 18.00 -10.97 -4.84
C PRO A 58 17.38 -9.88 -5.72
N ILE A 59 16.05 -9.77 -5.72
CA ILE A 59 15.32 -8.72 -6.45
C ILE A 59 15.57 -7.37 -5.79
N MET A 60 15.58 -7.29 -4.45
CA MET A 60 15.91 -6.07 -3.71
C MET A 60 17.34 -5.60 -3.94
N GLY A 61 18.29 -6.53 -4.08
CA GLY A 61 19.67 -6.23 -4.43
C GLY A 61 19.80 -5.50 -5.78
N LEU A 62 18.93 -5.80 -6.75
CA LEU A 62 18.84 -5.06 -8.02
C LEU A 62 18.33 -3.62 -7.87
N PHE A 63 17.85 -3.23 -6.70
CA PHE A 63 17.44 -1.85 -6.41
C PHE A 63 18.39 -1.14 -5.43
N GLY A 64 19.44 -1.83 -4.94
CA GLY A 64 20.29 -1.33 -3.86
C GLY A 64 19.59 -1.29 -2.51
N LEU A 65 18.51 -2.07 -2.35
CA LEU A 65 17.71 -2.16 -1.14
C LEU A 65 18.16 -3.37 -0.29
N PRO A 66 18.13 -3.26 1.04
CA PRO A 66 18.37 -4.38 1.93
C PRO A 66 17.26 -5.44 1.78
N GLY A 67 17.56 -6.71 2.04
CA GLY A 67 16.60 -7.82 1.88
C GLY A 67 15.35 -7.67 2.76
N GLU A 68 15.47 -6.96 3.88
CA GLU A 68 14.40 -6.60 4.79
C GLU A 68 13.34 -5.70 4.16
N ALA A 69 13.71 -4.91 3.13
CA ALA A 69 12.78 -4.06 2.39
C ALA A 69 11.77 -4.88 1.57
N ALA A 70 12.05 -6.16 1.27
CA ALA A 70 11.08 -7.03 0.63
C ALA A 70 9.86 -7.30 1.50
N ALA A 71 10.05 -7.51 2.81
CA ALA A 71 8.94 -7.67 3.75
C ALA A 71 8.05 -6.41 3.77
N VAL A 72 8.66 -5.22 3.63
CA VAL A 72 7.91 -3.96 3.51
C VAL A 72 7.04 -3.94 2.27
N LEU A 73 7.55 -4.34 1.10
CA LEU A 73 6.73 -4.39 -0.11
C LEU A 73 5.60 -5.41 0.00
N VAL A 74 5.86 -6.59 0.56
CA VAL A 74 4.79 -7.58 0.82
C VAL A 74 3.73 -7.01 1.75
N THR A 75 4.16 -6.29 2.79
CA THR A 75 3.26 -5.54 3.67
C THR A 75 2.49 -4.49 2.87
N ALA A 76 3.12 -3.78 1.94
CA ALA A 76 2.49 -2.73 1.13
C ALA A 76 1.39 -3.28 0.24
N PHE A 77 1.60 -4.47 -0.33
CA PHE A 77 0.59 -5.18 -1.12
C PHE A 77 -0.70 -5.39 -0.32
N LEU A 78 -0.56 -5.68 0.98
CA LEU A 78 -1.68 -5.86 1.90
C LEU A 78 -2.20 -4.53 2.48
N SER A 79 -1.31 -3.61 2.85
CA SER A 79 -1.61 -2.33 3.52
C SER A 79 -0.46 -1.31 3.43
N ILE A 80 -0.73 -0.11 2.90
CA ILE A 80 0.21 1.02 2.87
C ILE A 80 0.57 1.44 4.30
N ALA A 81 -0.42 1.59 5.18
CA ALA A 81 -0.18 1.99 6.57
C ALA A 81 0.74 0.99 7.29
N GLY A 82 0.53 -0.31 7.07
CA GLY A 82 1.42 -1.35 7.59
C GLY A 82 2.84 -1.23 7.03
N ALA A 83 2.98 -1.02 5.72
CA ALA A 83 4.29 -0.87 5.09
C ALA A 83 5.05 0.37 5.57
N ILE A 84 4.36 1.49 5.79
CA ILE A 84 4.98 2.70 6.36
C ILE A 84 5.44 2.43 7.79
N GLY A 85 4.63 1.75 8.61
CA GLY A 85 5.04 1.34 9.96
C GLY A 85 6.26 0.41 9.95
N ALA A 86 6.28 -0.58 9.06
CA ALA A 86 7.42 -1.48 8.88
C ALA A 86 8.67 -0.74 8.39
N THR A 87 8.52 0.21 7.47
CA THR A 87 9.60 1.08 6.99
C THR A 87 10.17 1.92 8.14
N ALA A 88 9.30 2.58 8.91
CA ALA A 88 9.71 3.39 10.06
C ALA A 88 10.47 2.56 11.10
N SER A 89 10.02 1.32 11.33
CA SER A 89 10.68 0.38 12.24
C SER A 89 12.08 -0.02 11.76
N LEU A 90 12.27 -0.22 10.45
CA LEU A 90 13.58 -0.52 9.85
C LEU A 90 14.51 0.69 9.83
N VAL A 91 13.98 1.91 9.68
CA VAL A 91 14.75 3.15 9.82
C VAL A 91 15.25 3.33 11.25
N GLN A 92 14.38 3.10 12.25
CA GLN A 92 14.76 3.18 13.67
C GLN A 92 15.84 2.16 14.04
N LYS A 93 15.83 0.98 13.40
CA LYS A 93 16.86 -0.06 13.56
C LYS A 93 18.16 0.24 12.81
N GLY A 94 18.22 1.32 12.02
CA GLY A 94 19.38 1.67 11.19
C GLY A 94 19.58 0.76 9.97
N THR A 95 18.62 -0.12 9.67
CA THR A 95 18.67 -1.01 8.49
C THR A 95 18.35 -0.27 7.20
N LEU A 96 17.48 0.75 7.28
CA LEU A 96 17.15 1.65 6.17
C LEU A 96 17.70 3.06 6.42
N VAL A 97 18.38 3.60 5.41
CA VAL A 97 18.90 4.96 5.34
C VAL A 97 18.01 5.79 4.40
N GLY A 98 18.03 7.12 4.52
CA GLY A 98 17.16 8.04 3.76
C GLY A 98 17.14 7.78 2.23
N ILE A 99 18.28 7.42 1.64
CA ILE A 99 18.39 7.03 0.23
C ILE A 99 17.51 5.81 -0.11
N GLN A 100 17.53 4.78 0.73
CA GLN A 100 16.74 3.57 0.53
C GLN A 100 15.26 3.85 0.76
N CYS A 101 14.91 4.73 1.70
CA CYS A 101 13.54 5.20 1.88
C CYS A 101 13.03 5.97 0.67
N ALA A 102 13.86 6.81 0.04
CA ALA A 102 13.48 7.56 -1.16
C ALA A 102 13.13 6.64 -2.34
N ILE A 103 13.79 5.49 -2.46
CA ILE A 103 13.47 4.46 -3.45
C ILE A 103 12.21 3.67 -3.04
N LEU A 104 12.12 3.28 -1.75
CA LEU A 104 11.08 2.38 -1.26
C LEU A 104 9.69 3.04 -1.18
N LEU A 105 9.60 4.32 -0.84
CA LEU A 105 8.33 5.04 -0.70
C LEU A 105 7.47 5.03 -1.98
N PRO A 106 7.97 5.44 -3.15
CA PRO A 106 7.17 5.38 -4.38
C PRO A 106 6.81 3.94 -4.77
N MET A 107 7.68 2.96 -4.50
CA MET A 107 7.34 1.55 -4.69
C MET A 107 6.14 1.11 -3.83
N ILE A 108 6.10 1.54 -2.56
CA ILE A 108 4.99 1.29 -1.63
C ILE A 108 3.70 1.92 -2.16
N TYR A 109 3.74 3.17 -2.62
CA TYR A 109 2.54 3.87 -3.09
C TYR A 109 2.03 3.37 -4.44
N CYS A 110 2.90 2.93 -5.35
CA CYS A 110 2.49 2.35 -6.63
C CYS A 110 1.85 0.96 -6.49
N MET A 111 2.30 0.15 -5.51
CA MET A 111 1.76 -1.19 -5.26
C MET A 111 0.72 -1.24 -4.13
N GLY A 112 0.54 -0.15 -3.41
CA GLY A 112 -0.09 -0.18 -2.10
C GLY A 112 -1.57 -0.61 -2.07
N GLN A 113 -1.94 -1.37 -1.03
CA GLN A 113 -3.32 -1.74 -0.66
C GLN A 113 -4.10 -2.53 -1.72
N GLN A 114 -3.44 -3.25 -2.60
CA GLN A 114 -4.06 -4.00 -3.70
C GLN A 114 -5.26 -4.84 -3.26
N VAL A 115 -5.09 -5.66 -2.23
CA VAL A 115 -6.16 -6.53 -1.71
C VAL A 115 -7.35 -5.72 -1.18
N GLN A 116 -7.09 -4.61 -0.50
CA GLN A 116 -8.14 -3.76 0.07
C GLN A 116 -8.88 -2.98 -1.04
N GLN A 117 -8.16 -2.53 -2.06
CA GLN A 117 -8.72 -1.79 -3.19
C GLN A 117 -9.58 -2.68 -4.10
N LEU A 118 -9.33 -4.00 -4.16
CA LEU A 118 -10.25 -4.93 -4.82
C LEU A 118 -11.66 -4.85 -4.22
N GLY A 119 -11.76 -4.92 -2.89
CA GLY A 119 -13.05 -4.92 -2.19
C GLY A 119 -13.73 -3.55 -2.21
N ARG A 120 -12.96 -2.47 -2.25
CA ARG A 120 -13.48 -1.12 -2.03
C ARG A 120 -13.72 -0.32 -3.31
N ILE A 121 -12.98 -0.62 -4.37
CA ILE A 121 -13.09 0.05 -5.67
C ILE A 121 -13.69 -0.93 -6.68
N LEU A 122 -13.03 -2.05 -6.93
CA LEU A 122 -13.41 -2.95 -8.04
C LEU A 122 -14.72 -3.69 -7.78
N ALA A 123 -14.97 -4.13 -6.55
CA ALA A 123 -16.22 -4.80 -6.20
C ALA A 123 -17.42 -3.83 -6.23
N VAL A 124 -17.24 -2.58 -5.81
CA VAL A 124 -18.31 -1.56 -5.83
C VAL A 124 -18.58 -1.06 -7.25
N ALA A 125 -17.53 -0.95 -8.08
CA ALA A 125 -17.64 -0.59 -9.49
C ALA A 125 -18.22 -1.71 -10.36
N GLN A 126 -18.51 -2.89 -9.79
CA GLN A 126 -19.00 -4.08 -10.50
C GLN A 126 -18.11 -4.48 -11.69
N THR A 127 -16.80 -4.26 -11.56
CA THR A 127 -15.84 -4.57 -12.62
C THR A 127 -15.83 -6.09 -12.87
N PRO A 128 -15.77 -6.57 -14.12
CA PRO A 128 -15.70 -7.99 -14.39
C PRO A 128 -14.47 -8.62 -13.72
N LYS A 129 -14.66 -9.75 -13.01
CA LYS A 129 -13.59 -10.45 -12.25
C LYS A 129 -12.34 -10.76 -13.09
N LYS A 130 -12.51 -10.91 -14.41
CA LYS A 130 -11.45 -11.03 -15.43
C LYS A 130 -10.35 -9.96 -15.29
N TYR A 131 -10.70 -8.74 -14.88
CA TYR A 131 -9.76 -7.60 -14.86
C TYR A 131 -9.05 -7.43 -13.53
N TYR A 132 -9.39 -8.19 -12.49
CA TYR A 132 -8.83 -8.00 -11.15
C TYR A 132 -7.33 -8.34 -11.12
N GLY A 133 -6.96 -9.49 -11.67
CA GLY A 133 -5.56 -9.92 -11.80
C GLY A 133 -4.70 -8.96 -12.64
N PRO A 134 -5.13 -8.58 -13.86
CA PRO A 134 -4.41 -7.60 -14.67
C PRO A 134 -4.15 -6.27 -13.96
N CYS A 135 -5.14 -5.71 -13.25
CA CYS A 135 -4.95 -4.48 -12.48
C CYS A 135 -3.88 -4.63 -11.39
N MET A 136 -3.82 -5.79 -10.75
CA MET A 136 -2.79 -6.06 -9.74
C MET A 136 -1.39 -6.15 -10.34
N ILE A 137 -1.26 -6.87 -11.45
CA ILE A 137 0.01 -7.04 -12.17
C ILE A 137 0.55 -5.69 -12.64
N ILE A 138 -0.31 -4.82 -13.19
CA ILE A 138 0.09 -3.48 -13.64
C ILE A 138 0.66 -2.65 -12.48
N ALA A 139 0.06 -2.73 -11.28
CA ALA A 139 0.56 -2.00 -10.12
C ALA A 139 1.92 -2.52 -9.64
N VAL A 140 2.14 -3.83 -9.66
CA VAL A 140 3.45 -4.43 -9.35
C VAL A 140 4.50 -3.98 -10.37
N ILE A 141 4.16 -3.98 -11.65
CA ILE A 141 5.05 -3.48 -12.71
C ILE A 141 5.37 -1.99 -12.49
N ASN A 142 4.36 -1.16 -12.20
CA ASN A 142 4.57 0.26 -11.91
C ASN A 142 5.46 0.48 -10.69
N SER A 143 5.34 -0.36 -9.65
CA SER A 143 6.21 -0.32 -8.49
C SER A 143 7.67 -0.62 -8.84
N ILE A 144 7.92 -1.64 -9.66
CA ILE A 144 9.25 -1.98 -10.16
C ILE A 144 9.85 -0.83 -10.99
N ILE A 145 9.05 -0.26 -11.90
CA ILE A 145 9.46 0.89 -12.72
C ILE A 145 9.77 2.11 -11.84
N ALA A 146 8.92 2.42 -10.87
CA ALA A 146 9.12 3.53 -9.95
C ALA A 146 10.41 3.36 -9.11
N GLY A 147 10.66 2.14 -8.62
CA GLY A 147 11.90 1.79 -7.92
C GLY A 147 13.14 1.96 -8.80
N PHE A 148 13.05 1.57 -10.08
CA PHE A 148 14.14 1.76 -11.03
C PHE A 148 14.41 3.24 -11.31
N ILE A 149 13.36 4.02 -11.58
CA ILE A 149 13.47 5.46 -11.82
C ILE A 149 14.09 6.15 -10.61
N MET A 150 13.63 5.85 -9.39
CA MET A 150 14.21 6.44 -8.19
C MET A 150 15.65 6.01 -7.96
N ARG A 151 16.00 4.75 -8.26
CA ARG A 151 17.40 4.31 -8.19
C ARG A 151 18.29 5.14 -9.11
N VAL A 152 17.82 5.39 -10.34
CA VAL A 152 18.53 6.23 -11.30
C VAL A 152 18.65 7.67 -10.78
N ILE A 153 17.56 8.28 -10.31
CA ILE A 153 17.58 9.65 -9.77
C ILE A 153 18.52 9.79 -8.58
N VAL A 154 18.46 8.85 -7.63
CA VAL A 154 19.31 8.89 -6.43
C VAL A 154 20.77 8.60 -6.76
N SER A 155 21.07 7.89 -7.85
CA SER A 155 22.47 7.74 -8.30
C SER A 155 23.10 9.04 -8.85
N PHE A 156 22.28 10.04 -9.16
CA PHE A 156 22.74 11.37 -9.59
C PHE A 156 22.81 12.40 -8.45
N LEU A 157 22.39 12.03 -7.23
CA LEU A 157 22.37 12.88 -6.02
C LEU A 157 23.54 12.53 -5.10
#